data_AF-A0AAW7A4X2-F1
#
_entry.id   AF-A0AAW7A4X2-F1
#
_cell.length_a   1.000
_cell.length_b   1.000
_cell.length_c   1.000
_cell.angle_alpha   90.00
_cell.angle_beta   90.00
_cell.angle_gamma   90.00
#
_symmetry.space_group_name_H-M   'P 1'
#
loop_
_entity.id
_entity.type
_entity.pdbx_description
1 polymer ?
#
loop_
_entity_poly.entity_id
_entity_poly.type
_entity_poly.pdbx_seq_one_letter_code
_entity_poly.pdbx_strand_id
1 'polypeptide(L)'
;MSIKIDAAYLYDINDLLKNTTFLPTGGSVVSSEIQELGVRRKCILETEVVNESAIDVSNSVVEVFTGVFEAVSNEAVIFSNDEINLRVVINNLDAGVLYHYKLLAEIQTPEVAKKSPEVVSESAIRESEILSLRFVFCSSDFELNRVDELSYVYDSYNELGFFATDIDKLNKFFNESDMNIGNDLIEEFTTTELAGSIFDEGLGILCWGGTPWTYFVRSENDFTIYGDDSGYEGNYYLREDIIELSIIPGQALRNWSHCNSITWPKLKIFGDGKYVSAKVLVKNELVTPEREKLGFFSPIPTYLLIRHNDSSSVSPLLYSKIL
;
A
#
# COMPACT_ATOMS: atom_id res chain seq x y z
N MET A 1 12.48 -9.98 13.80
CA MET A 1 11.62 -9.43 14.87
C MET A 1 10.24 -10.01 14.65
N SER A 2 9.53 -10.46 15.69
CA SER A 2 8.16 -10.94 15.56
C SER A 2 7.29 -10.21 16.56
N ILE A 3 6.08 -9.87 16.17
CA ILE A 3 5.15 -9.14 17.03
C ILE A 3 3.84 -9.92 17.05
N LYS A 4 3.33 -10.21 18.24
CA LYS A 4 2.05 -10.87 18.42
C LYS A 4 1.04 -9.88 18.96
N ILE A 5 -0.13 -9.87 18.35
CA ILE A 5 -1.20 -8.97 18.72
C ILE A 5 -2.43 -9.82 19.02
N ASP A 6 -2.79 -9.88 20.29
CA ASP A 6 -4.01 -10.56 20.72
C ASP A 6 -5.19 -9.63 20.40
N ALA A 7 -5.75 -9.77 19.19
CA ALA A 7 -6.83 -8.94 18.66
C ALA A 7 -8.22 -9.36 19.18
N ALA A 8 -8.36 -9.61 20.48
CA ALA A 8 -9.57 -10.21 21.05
C ALA A 8 -10.84 -9.42 20.70
N TYR A 9 -10.78 -8.09 20.58
CA TYR A 9 -11.92 -7.26 20.16
C TYR A 9 -11.45 -5.98 19.47
N LEU A 10 -11.09 -6.05 18.18
CA LEU A 10 -10.94 -4.84 17.35
C LEU A 10 -12.32 -4.21 17.15
N TYR A 11 -12.72 -3.30 18.06
CA TYR A 11 -13.80 -2.36 17.78
C TYR A 11 -13.36 -1.38 16.68
N ASP A 12 -14.36 -0.84 15.97
CA ASP A 12 -14.15 0.07 14.85
C ASP A 12 -13.21 1.20 15.27
N ILE A 13 -11.98 1.21 14.76
CA ILE A 13 -11.00 2.26 15.09
C ILE A 13 -11.52 3.64 14.61
N ASN A 14 -12.58 3.68 13.80
CA ASN A 14 -13.33 4.92 13.57
C ASN A 14 -14.01 5.45 14.82
N ASP A 15 -14.48 4.61 15.73
CA ASP A 15 -14.97 5.04 17.05
C ASP A 15 -13.81 5.54 17.92
N LEU A 16 -12.62 4.96 17.80
CA LEU A 16 -11.41 5.50 18.44
C LEU A 16 -11.05 6.89 17.87
N LEU A 17 -11.09 7.07 16.55
CA LEU A 17 -10.76 8.33 15.88
C LEU A 17 -11.86 9.40 16.02
N LYS A 18 -13.15 9.01 16.15
CA LYS A 18 -14.30 9.93 16.32
C LYS A 18 -14.58 10.28 17.78
N ASN A 19 -14.31 9.39 18.73
CA ASN A 19 -14.66 9.60 20.15
C ASN A 19 -13.51 10.08 21.01
N THR A 20 -12.29 10.18 20.48
CA THR A 20 -11.16 10.70 21.26
C THR A 20 -11.16 12.23 21.23
N THR A 21 -11.90 12.82 22.17
CA THR A 21 -11.67 14.21 22.57
C THR A 21 -10.46 14.22 23.50
N PHE A 22 -9.29 14.64 23.00
CA PHE A 22 -8.13 14.84 23.86
C PHE A 22 -8.36 16.07 24.73
N LEU A 23 -8.62 15.85 26.01
CA LEU A 23 -8.51 16.92 27.00
C LEU A 23 -7.01 17.23 27.20
N PRO A 24 -6.55 18.48 27.04
CA PRO A 24 -5.48 18.93 27.91
C PRO A 24 -6.04 18.82 29.33
N THR A 25 -5.24 18.30 30.25
CA THR A 25 -5.56 18.22 31.69
C THR A 25 -6.42 19.40 32.16
N GLY A 26 -7.72 19.16 32.36
CA GLY A 26 -8.70 20.09 32.95
C GLY A 26 -9.69 20.75 31.96
N GLY A 27 -10.94 20.27 31.94
CA GLY A 27 -12.08 20.97 31.36
C GLY A 27 -13.25 20.06 30.97
N SER A 28 -14.48 20.41 31.37
CA SER A 28 -15.68 19.57 31.28
C SER A 28 -16.22 19.33 29.87
N VAL A 29 -16.74 18.12 29.62
CA VAL A 29 -17.38 17.66 28.37
C VAL A 29 -18.86 18.08 28.30
N VAL A 30 -19.30 18.57 27.14
CA VAL A 30 -20.71 18.54 26.70
C VAL A 30 -20.82 17.50 25.60
N SER A 31 -21.68 16.52 25.82
CA SER A 31 -21.89 15.31 25.00
C SER A 31 -22.44 15.60 23.59
N SER A 32 -22.11 14.74 22.63
CA SER A 32 -22.97 14.46 21.48
C SER A 32 -22.88 12.99 21.06
N GLU A 33 -24.05 12.43 20.72
CA GLU A 33 -24.38 11.02 20.48
C GLU A 33 -23.65 10.40 19.27
N ILE A 34 -23.31 9.11 19.40
CA ILE A 34 -22.79 8.26 18.33
C ILE A 34 -23.97 7.53 17.68
N GLN A 35 -24.20 7.78 16.39
CA GLN A 35 -25.05 6.92 15.56
C GLN A 35 -24.19 5.81 14.94
N GLU A 36 -24.59 4.56 15.21
CA GLU A 36 -24.13 3.35 14.52
C GLU A 36 -24.08 3.57 13.00
N LEU A 37 -22.88 3.51 12.42
CA LEU A 37 -22.71 3.30 10.99
C LEU A 37 -21.91 2.01 10.83
N GLY A 38 -22.64 0.88 10.80
CA GLY A 38 -22.10 -0.47 10.67
C GLY A 38 -21.45 -0.75 9.31
N VAL A 39 -20.33 -0.09 9.00
CA VAL A 39 -19.49 -0.40 7.82
C VAL A 39 -18.04 -0.55 8.27
N ARG A 40 -17.50 -1.77 8.14
CA ARG A 40 -16.13 -2.13 8.55
C ARG A 40 -15.13 -1.76 7.45
N ARG A 41 -14.07 -1.04 7.81
CA ARG A 41 -12.87 -0.90 6.97
C ARG A 41 -11.95 -2.09 7.19
N LYS A 42 -11.18 -2.47 6.17
CA LYS A 42 -10.08 -3.41 6.37
C LYS A 42 -9.00 -2.70 7.18
N CYS A 43 -8.37 -3.40 8.12
CA CYS A 43 -7.31 -2.83 8.94
C CYS A 43 -6.01 -3.59 8.71
N ILE A 44 -4.91 -2.85 8.50
CA ILE A 44 -3.57 -3.41 8.50
C ILE A 44 -2.77 -2.80 9.63
N LEU A 45 -1.78 -3.56 10.10
CA LEU A 45 -0.86 -3.10 11.11
C LEU A 45 0.58 -3.38 10.70
N GLU A 46 1.36 -2.32 10.78
CA GLU A 46 2.78 -2.27 10.50
C GLU A 46 3.51 -1.92 11.79
N THR A 47 4.68 -2.51 11.94
CA THR A 47 5.51 -2.28 13.11
C THR A 47 6.95 -2.21 12.67
N GLU A 48 7.65 -1.18 13.13
CA GLU A 48 9.03 -0.97 12.77
C GLU A 48 9.82 -0.45 13.96
N VAL A 49 11.09 -0.85 14.02
CA VAL A 49 12.07 -0.25 14.91
C VAL A 49 13.04 0.51 14.03
N VAL A 50 13.08 1.82 14.21
CA VAL A 50 13.96 2.71 13.46
C VAL A 50 15.13 3.14 14.33
N ASN A 51 16.27 3.32 13.69
CA ASN A 51 17.47 3.90 14.31
C ASN A 51 17.65 5.38 13.92
N GLU A 52 16.63 5.97 13.30
CA GLU A 52 16.65 7.31 12.75
C GLU A 52 15.94 8.28 13.70
N SER A 53 16.47 9.50 13.79
CA SER A 53 15.88 10.57 14.61
C SER A 53 14.70 11.29 13.92
N ALA A 54 14.39 10.94 12.67
CA ALA A 54 13.27 11.48 11.91
C ALA A 54 12.74 10.43 10.95
N ILE A 55 11.42 10.42 10.73
CA ILE A 55 10.75 9.44 9.87
C ILE A 55 9.83 10.18 8.92
N ASP A 56 9.95 9.87 7.64
CA ASP A 56 9.06 10.42 6.62
C ASP A 56 7.69 9.72 6.66
N VAL A 57 6.64 10.53 6.74
CA VAL A 57 5.25 10.07 6.78
C VAL A 57 4.37 10.99 5.93
N SER A 58 3.29 10.44 5.40
CA SER A 58 2.30 11.22 4.65
C SER A 58 1.73 12.37 5.48
N ASN A 59 1.31 13.43 4.81
CA ASN A 59 0.44 14.46 5.39
C ASN A 59 -0.90 13.91 5.91
N SER A 60 -1.43 12.83 5.35
CA SER A 60 -2.67 12.19 5.81
C SER A 60 -2.52 11.35 7.08
N VAL A 61 -1.29 11.07 7.52
CA VAL A 61 -1.04 10.28 8.73
C VAL A 61 -1.38 11.10 9.97
N VAL A 62 -2.16 10.53 10.87
CA VAL A 62 -2.47 11.10 12.17
C VAL A 62 -1.63 10.41 13.24
N GLU A 63 -0.99 11.20 14.10
CA GLU A 63 -0.37 10.67 15.31
C GLU A 63 -1.49 10.39 16.32
N VAL A 64 -1.66 9.13 16.68
CA VAL A 64 -2.74 8.70 17.57
C VAL A 64 -2.28 8.72 19.02
N PHE A 65 -1.09 8.14 19.28
CA PHE A 65 -0.50 8.08 20.62
C PHE A 65 1.02 8.14 20.54
N THR A 66 1.63 8.66 21.59
CA THR A 66 3.07 8.60 21.81
C THR A 66 3.36 8.11 23.23
N GLY A 67 4.53 7.54 23.43
CA GLY A 67 4.93 7.10 24.75
C GLY A 67 6.37 6.65 24.80
N VAL A 68 6.77 6.22 25.99
CA VAL A 68 8.10 5.72 26.28
C VAL A 68 7.97 4.51 27.18
N PHE A 69 8.73 3.45 26.92
CA PHE A 69 8.82 2.29 27.80
C PHE A 69 10.26 1.77 27.86
N GLU A 70 10.60 1.11 28.95
CA GLU A 70 11.85 0.37 29.08
C GLU A 70 11.61 -1.10 28.75
N ALA A 71 12.40 -1.67 27.84
CA ALA A 71 12.32 -3.08 27.52
C ALA A 71 12.85 -3.91 28.70
N VAL A 72 11.95 -4.54 29.47
CA VAL A 72 12.31 -5.34 30.64
C VAL A 72 12.88 -6.71 30.26
N SER A 73 12.56 -7.18 29.05
CA SER A 73 13.07 -8.43 28.48
C SER A 73 13.12 -8.32 26.96
N ASN A 74 13.55 -9.40 26.29
CA ASN A 74 13.46 -9.50 24.83
C ASN A 74 12.02 -9.46 24.31
N GLU A 75 11.03 -9.54 25.20
CA GLU A 75 9.62 -9.30 24.93
C GLU A 75 9.13 -8.09 25.74
N ALA A 76 8.41 -7.17 25.10
CA ALA A 76 7.73 -6.07 25.76
C ALA A 76 6.24 -6.04 25.37
N VAL A 77 5.37 -5.92 26.37
CA VAL A 77 3.96 -5.58 26.18
C VAL A 77 3.83 -4.08 26.37
N ILE A 78 3.61 -3.35 25.29
CA ILE A 78 3.68 -1.89 25.30
C ILE A 78 2.31 -1.27 25.55
N PHE A 79 1.26 -2.00 25.18
CA PHE A 79 -0.10 -1.52 25.24
C PHE A 79 -1.02 -2.61 25.78
N SER A 80 -1.74 -2.30 26.85
CA SER A 80 -2.94 -3.01 27.31
C SER A 80 -3.89 -1.91 27.73
N ASN A 81 -4.86 -1.60 26.88
CA ASN A 81 -5.95 -0.72 27.27
C ASN A 81 -7.19 -1.59 27.41
N ASP A 82 -7.65 -1.75 28.64
CA ASP A 82 -8.78 -2.61 28.99
C ASP A 82 -10.11 -2.12 28.41
N GLU A 83 -10.19 -0.85 27.98
CA GLU A 83 -11.36 -0.28 27.29
C GLU A 83 -11.40 -0.64 25.80
N ILE A 84 -10.24 -0.77 25.14
CA ILE A 84 -10.14 -1.08 23.69
C ILE A 84 -9.53 -2.45 23.38
N ASN A 85 -9.19 -3.24 24.41
CA ASN A 85 -8.67 -4.61 24.35
C ASN A 85 -7.61 -4.87 23.26
N LEU A 86 -6.71 -3.90 23.02
CA LEU A 86 -5.58 -4.07 22.13
C LEU A 86 -4.34 -4.41 22.98
N ARG A 87 -3.67 -5.50 22.62
CA ARG A 87 -2.39 -5.89 23.21
C ARG A 87 -1.33 -6.02 22.14
N VAL A 88 -0.27 -5.22 22.24
CA VAL A 88 0.88 -5.28 21.31
C VAL A 88 2.08 -5.88 22.03
N VAL A 89 2.52 -7.05 21.58
CA VAL A 89 3.69 -7.76 22.11
C VAL A 89 4.82 -7.70 21.10
N ILE A 90 5.93 -7.07 21.46
CA ILE A 90 7.10 -6.91 20.61
C ILE A 90 8.21 -7.82 21.09
N ASN A 91 8.76 -8.62 20.18
CA ASN A 91 9.90 -9.48 20.48
C ASN A 91 11.18 -8.90 19.89
N ASN A 92 12.33 -9.35 20.39
CA ASN A 92 13.68 -8.93 19.96
C ASN A 92 14.01 -7.46 20.25
N LEU A 93 13.54 -6.94 21.38
CA LEU A 93 14.01 -5.65 21.90
C LEU A 93 15.24 -5.86 22.79
N ASP A 94 16.13 -4.88 22.82
CA ASP A 94 17.31 -4.91 23.68
C ASP A 94 16.90 -4.60 25.13
N ALA A 95 17.06 -5.59 26.01
CA ALA A 95 16.70 -5.43 27.42
C ALA A 95 17.49 -4.29 28.09
N GLY A 96 16.80 -3.47 28.87
CA GLY A 96 17.36 -2.27 29.53
C GLY A 96 17.46 -1.04 28.62
N VAL A 97 16.99 -1.11 27.38
CA VAL A 97 16.88 0.05 26.49
C VAL A 97 15.54 0.75 26.67
N LEU A 98 15.59 2.08 26.75
CA LEU A 98 14.42 2.94 26.74
C LEU A 98 14.02 3.21 25.28
N TYR A 99 12.80 2.82 24.92
CA TYR A 99 12.25 3.06 23.58
C TYR A 99 11.15 4.12 23.64
N HIS A 100 11.27 5.11 22.77
CA HIS A 100 10.19 6.02 22.40
C HIS A 100 9.35 5.35 21.32
N TYR A 101 8.03 5.55 21.37
CA TYR A 101 7.15 5.02 20.35
C TYR A 101 6.05 5.99 19.94
N LYS A 102 5.59 5.84 18.69
CA LYS A 102 4.44 6.54 18.13
C LYS A 102 3.53 5.54 17.43
N LEU A 103 2.23 5.60 17.68
CA LEU A 103 1.23 4.97 16.82
C LEU A 103 0.74 6.00 15.81
N LEU A 104 0.88 5.64 14.55
CA LEU A 104 0.45 6.41 13.41
C LEU A 104 -0.74 5.72 12.77
N ALA A 105 -1.74 6.49 12.33
CA ALA A 105 -2.90 5.97 11.62
C ALA A 105 -3.13 6.73 10.32
N GLU A 106 -3.53 6.02 9.28
CA GLU A 106 -3.89 6.60 7.99
C GLU A 106 -5.06 5.83 7.38
N ILE A 107 -6.04 6.55 6.84
CA ILE A 107 -7.04 5.95 5.96
C ILE A 107 -6.55 6.08 4.52
N GLN A 108 -6.32 4.94 3.91
CA GLN A 108 -5.87 4.81 2.53
C GLN A 108 -7.10 4.52 1.67
N THR A 109 -7.46 5.48 0.82
CA THR A 109 -8.58 5.39 -0.13
C THR A 109 -8.02 5.11 -1.52
N PRO A 110 -8.60 4.17 -2.31
CA PRO A 110 -8.12 3.90 -3.67
C PRO A 110 -8.18 5.14 -4.58
N GLU A 111 -7.18 5.33 -5.43
CA GLU A 111 -7.10 6.47 -6.35
C GLU A 111 -8.31 6.59 -7.28
N VAL A 112 -8.82 5.47 -7.78
CA VAL A 112 -10.07 5.42 -8.56
C VAL A 112 -11.28 6.01 -7.81
N ALA A 113 -11.37 5.83 -6.49
CA ALA A 113 -12.44 6.41 -5.68
C ALA A 113 -12.27 7.92 -5.47
N LYS A 114 -11.03 8.40 -5.33
CA LYS A 114 -10.72 9.83 -5.20
C LYS A 114 -11.06 10.61 -6.47
N LYS A 115 -10.76 10.03 -7.63
CA LYS A 115 -10.92 10.69 -8.94
C LYS A 115 -12.33 10.60 -9.52
N SER A 116 -13.12 9.59 -9.13
CA SER A 116 -14.46 9.36 -9.68
C SER A 116 -15.47 8.93 -8.62
N PRO A 117 -15.70 9.75 -7.56
CA PRO A 117 -16.58 9.39 -6.45
C PRO A 117 -18.04 9.23 -6.86
N GLU A 118 -18.47 9.81 -7.99
CA GLU A 118 -19.84 9.69 -8.48
C GLU A 118 -20.14 8.34 -9.14
N VAL A 119 -19.10 7.61 -9.57
CA VAL A 119 -19.23 6.33 -10.31
C VAL A 119 -19.19 5.12 -9.36
N VAL A 120 -18.63 5.31 -8.17
CA VAL A 120 -18.47 4.26 -7.15
C VAL A 120 -19.40 4.56 -5.98
N SER A 121 -20.19 3.58 -5.52
CA SER A 121 -21.07 3.79 -4.37
C SER A 121 -20.25 4.09 -3.10
N GLU A 122 -20.77 4.94 -2.22
CA GLU A 122 -20.12 5.27 -0.94
C GLU A 122 -19.81 4.00 -0.12
N SER A 123 -20.66 2.98 -0.20
CA SER A 123 -20.43 1.68 0.44
C SER A 123 -19.19 0.97 -0.12
N ALA A 124 -19.01 0.93 -1.44
CA ALA A 124 -17.87 0.29 -2.08
C ALA A 124 -16.56 1.06 -1.80
N ILE A 125 -16.64 2.40 -1.68
CA ILE A 125 -15.52 3.22 -1.21
C ILE A 125 -15.14 2.81 0.22
N ARG A 126 -16.10 2.76 1.15
CA ARG A 126 -15.80 2.40 2.54
C ARG A 126 -15.27 0.96 2.71
N GLU A 127 -15.76 0.01 1.91
CA GLU A 127 -15.30 -1.39 1.95
C GLU A 127 -13.91 -1.60 1.34
N SER A 128 -13.48 -0.67 0.50
CA SER A 128 -12.16 -0.68 -0.15
C SER A 128 -11.14 0.20 0.55
N GLU A 129 -11.56 1.05 1.49
CA GLU A 129 -10.64 1.80 2.35
C GLU A 129 -9.89 0.87 3.29
N ILE A 130 -8.59 1.11 3.40
CA ILE A 130 -7.71 0.45 4.37
C ILE A 130 -7.38 1.44 5.46
N LEU A 131 -7.62 1.06 6.71
CA LEU A 131 -7.01 1.71 7.85
C LEU A 131 -5.63 1.11 8.08
N SER A 132 -4.59 1.85 7.74
CA SER A 132 -3.22 1.51 8.07
C SER A 132 -2.86 2.06 9.44
N LEU A 133 -2.38 1.17 10.30
CA LEU A 133 -1.79 1.51 11.59
C LEU A 133 -0.30 1.19 11.52
N ARG A 134 0.56 2.10 11.96
CA ARG A 134 2.00 1.90 12.01
C ARG A 134 2.53 2.23 13.40
N PHE A 135 2.99 1.22 14.13
CA PHE A 135 3.75 1.43 15.36
C PHE A 135 5.21 1.59 15.02
N VAL A 136 5.76 2.72 15.44
CA VAL A 136 7.17 3.03 15.25
C VAL A 136 7.86 3.11 16.60
N PHE A 137 8.98 2.41 16.74
CA PHE A 137 9.82 2.41 17.94
C PHE A 137 11.20 2.96 17.60
N CYS A 138 11.77 3.75 18.50
CA CYS A 138 13.13 4.26 18.39
C CYS A 138 13.78 4.32 19.78
N SER A 139 15.09 4.09 19.87
CA SER A 139 15.85 4.21 21.13
C SER A 139 16.04 5.66 21.60
N SER A 140 15.59 6.62 20.80
CA SER A 140 15.57 8.04 21.11
C SER A 140 14.24 8.63 20.68
N ASP A 141 13.94 9.84 21.14
CA ASP A 141 12.82 10.58 20.57
C ASP A 141 13.06 10.84 19.08
N PHE A 142 11.97 10.94 18.31
CA PHE A 142 12.03 11.09 16.87
C PHE A 142 10.93 11.97 16.32
N GLU A 143 11.27 12.72 15.28
CA GLU A 143 10.34 13.62 14.61
C GLU A 143 9.64 12.95 13.43
N LEU A 144 8.45 13.44 13.11
CA LEU A 144 7.71 13.02 11.92
C LEU A 144 7.88 14.08 10.84
N ASN A 145 8.65 13.76 9.80
CA ASN A 145 8.78 14.59 8.62
C ASN A 145 7.58 14.35 7.71
N ARG A 146 6.84 15.41 7.42
CA ARG A 146 5.66 15.31 6.57
C ARG A 146 6.04 15.47 5.10
N VAL A 147 5.66 14.49 4.29
CA VAL A 147 5.93 14.48 2.83
C VAL A 147 4.62 14.45 2.04
N ASP A 148 4.62 15.15 0.90
CA ASP A 148 3.47 15.23 -0.01
C ASP A 148 3.32 13.97 -0.89
N GLU A 149 4.44 13.35 -1.25
CA GLU A 149 4.49 12.20 -2.16
C GLU A 149 5.02 10.96 -1.43
N LEU A 150 4.20 9.92 -1.36
CA LEU A 150 4.57 8.63 -0.79
C LEU A 150 5.16 7.71 -1.86
N SER A 151 5.97 6.74 -1.44
CA SER A 151 6.54 5.67 -2.26
C SER A 151 5.52 4.62 -2.73
N TYR A 152 4.22 4.95 -2.75
CA TYR A 152 3.17 4.02 -3.14
C TYR A 152 1.99 4.65 -3.87
N VAL A 153 1.32 3.82 -4.67
CA VAL A 153 0.00 4.07 -5.25
C VAL A 153 -0.96 3.01 -4.72
N TYR A 154 -2.09 3.42 -4.17
CA TYR A 154 -3.15 2.52 -3.72
C TYR A 154 -4.35 2.63 -4.66
N ASP A 155 -4.74 1.55 -5.31
CA ASP A 155 -5.81 1.57 -6.31
C ASP A 155 -6.64 0.28 -6.30
N SER A 156 -7.77 0.30 -7.02
CA SER A 156 -8.51 -0.83 -7.62
C SER A 156 -10.04 -0.66 -7.54
N TYR A 157 -10.72 -1.20 -8.56
CA TYR A 157 -12.04 -1.85 -8.46
C TYR A 157 -12.23 -2.95 -9.55
N ASN A 158 -11.15 -3.56 -10.06
CA ASN A 158 -11.27 -4.57 -11.15
C ASN A 158 -10.06 -5.51 -11.27
N GLU A 159 -10.18 -6.48 -12.17
CA GLU A 159 -9.25 -7.61 -12.39
C GLU A 159 -8.08 -7.29 -13.33
N LEU A 160 -8.11 -6.14 -14.02
CA LEU A 160 -7.12 -5.77 -15.04
C LEU A 160 -5.85 -5.15 -14.44
N GLY A 161 -5.69 -5.15 -13.12
CA GLY A 161 -4.48 -4.67 -12.45
C GLY A 161 -4.06 -3.27 -12.90
N PHE A 162 -2.81 -3.11 -13.30
CA PHE A 162 -2.25 -1.83 -13.75
C PHE A 162 -1.20 -2.00 -14.86
N PHE A 163 -0.97 -0.89 -15.55
CA PHE A 163 0.15 -0.69 -16.46
C PHE A 163 0.98 0.49 -15.94
N ALA A 164 2.27 0.27 -15.72
CA ALA A 164 3.21 1.30 -15.28
C ALA A 164 4.12 1.69 -16.44
N THR A 165 4.12 2.97 -16.81
CA THR A 165 4.87 3.46 -17.98
C THR A 165 5.28 4.92 -17.83
N ASP A 166 6.29 5.34 -18.60
CA ASP A 166 6.56 6.75 -18.90
C ASP A 166 5.70 7.14 -20.11
N ILE A 167 4.62 7.87 -19.87
CA ILE A 167 3.61 8.22 -20.88
C ILE A 167 4.22 8.96 -22.07
N ASP A 168 5.14 9.89 -21.83
CA ASP A 168 5.74 10.70 -22.88
C ASP A 168 6.63 9.85 -23.79
N LYS A 169 7.45 8.97 -23.20
CA LYS A 169 8.29 8.04 -23.97
C LYS A 169 7.46 7.01 -24.72
N LEU A 170 6.38 6.50 -24.12
CA LEU A 170 5.48 5.56 -24.78
C LEU A 170 4.75 6.22 -25.95
N ASN A 171 4.25 7.45 -25.78
CA ASN A 171 3.62 8.20 -26.87
C ASN A 171 4.61 8.50 -27.99
N LYS A 172 5.86 8.81 -27.65
CA LYS A 172 6.92 8.97 -28.66
C LYS A 172 7.11 7.68 -29.45
N PHE A 173 7.20 6.53 -28.78
CA PHE A 173 7.26 5.23 -29.44
C PHE A 173 6.06 4.98 -30.35
N PHE A 174 4.83 5.26 -29.91
CA PHE A 174 3.64 5.11 -30.75
C PHE A 174 3.69 5.98 -32.01
N ASN A 175 4.11 7.24 -31.88
CA ASN A 175 4.21 8.18 -33.00
C ASN A 175 5.35 7.86 -33.98
N GLU A 176 6.42 7.24 -33.51
CA GLU A 176 7.58 6.86 -34.32
C GLU A 176 7.46 5.44 -34.90
N SER A 177 6.51 4.64 -34.39
CA SER A 177 6.24 3.29 -34.91
C SER A 177 5.46 3.34 -36.23
N ASP A 178 5.77 2.43 -37.14
CA ASP A 178 4.96 2.19 -38.35
C ASP A 178 3.68 1.38 -38.04
N MET A 179 3.41 1.11 -36.76
CA MET A 179 2.25 0.34 -36.31
C MET A 179 1.00 1.23 -36.30
N ASN A 180 -0.11 0.72 -36.83
CA ASN A 180 -1.41 1.38 -36.69
C ASN A 180 -2.02 1.05 -35.33
N ILE A 181 -1.59 1.75 -34.29
CA ILE A 181 -2.00 1.50 -32.90
C ILE A 181 -3.37 2.14 -32.64
N GLY A 182 -4.34 1.31 -32.27
CA GLY A 182 -5.67 1.73 -31.86
C GLY A 182 -5.71 2.45 -30.50
N ASN A 183 -6.86 3.05 -30.20
CA ASN A 183 -7.07 3.78 -28.95
C ASN A 183 -7.40 2.87 -27.75
N ASP A 184 -7.90 1.65 -27.98
CA ASP A 184 -8.11 0.63 -26.94
C ASP A 184 -6.85 -0.24 -26.84
N LEU A 185 -5.97 0.10 -25.90
CA LEU A 185 -4.73 -0.65 -25.71
C LEU A 185 -4.95 -2.04 -25.12
N ILE A 186 -6.10 -2.32 -24.49
CA ILE A 186 -6.42 -3.69 -24.05
C ILE A 186 -6.64 -4.57 -25.28
N GLU A 187 -7.38 -4.07 -26.26
CA GLU A 187 -7.55 -4.77 -27.54
C GLU A 187 -6.20 -4.96 -28.22
N GLU A 188 -5.38 -3.92 -28.33
CA GLU A 188 -4.04 -4.01 -28.93
C GLU A 188 -3.15 -5.03 -28.23
N PHE A 189 -3.03 -4.98 -26.91
CA PHE A 189 -2.19 -5.90 -26.13
C PHE A 189 -2.63 -7.37 -26.23
N THR A 190 -3.89 -7.63 -26.58
CA THR A 190 -4.43 -9.00 -26.68
C THR A 190 -4.56 -9.52 -28.12
N THR A 191 -4.47 -8.63 -29.12
CA THR A 191 -4.71 -8.98 -30.52
C THR A 191 -3.53 -8.66 -31.45
N THR A 192 -2.54 -7.90 -30.99
CA THR A 192 -1.35 -7.50 -31.76
C THR A 192 -0.05 -7.75 -30.99
N GLU A 193 1.09 -7.52 -31.63
CA GLU A 193 2.44 -7.64 -31.02
C GLU A 193 2.85 -6.40 -30.21
N LEU A 194 1.90 -5.49 -29.95
CA LEU A 194 2.20 -4.21 -29.30
C LEU A 194 2.77 -4.41 -27.88
N ALA A 195 2.20 -5.32 -27.09
CA ALA A 195 2.66 -5.58 -25.74
C ALA A 195 4.12 -6.09 -25.74
N GLY A 196 4.43 -7.05 -26.61
CA GLY A 196 5.81 -7.55 -26.78
C GLY A 196 6.78 -6.44 -27.17
N SER A 197 6.40 -5.62 -28.16
CA SER A 197 7.22 -4.48 -28.62
C SER A 197 7.49 -3.47 -27.51
N ILE A 198 6.50 -3.15 -26.69
CA ILE A 198 6.64 -2.26 -25.52
C ILE A 198 7.61 -2.86 -24.49
N PHE A 199 7.52 -4.16 -24.23
CA PHE A 199 8.40 -4.83 -23.27
C PHE A 199 9.84 -4.94 -23.79
N ASP A 200 10.02 -5.23 -25.07
CA ASP A 200 11.33 -5.31 -25.71
C ASP A 200 12.04 -3.95 -25.75
N GLU A 201 11.30 -2.88 -26.01
CA GLU A 201 11.80 -1.50 -25.94
C GLU A 201 11.96 -0.99 -24.49
N GLY A 202 11.49 -1.76 -23.51
CA GLY A 202 11.59 -1.45 -22.09
C GLY A 202 10.80 -0.20 -21.70
N LEU A 203 9.58 -0.08 -22.22
CA LEU A 203 8.72 1.09 -22.08
C LEU A 203 7.56 0.90 -21.09
N GLY A 204 7.38 -0.30 -20.54
CA GLY A 204 6.30 -0.51 -19.58
C GLY A 204 6.34 -1.83 -18.83
N ILE A 205 5.59 -1.85 -17.73
CA ILE A 205 5.37 -2.99 -16.84
C ILE A 205 3.87 -3.25 -16.79
N LEU A 206 3.44 -4.47 -17.11
CA LEU A 206 2.02 -4.81 -17.20
C LEU A 206 1.66 -5.92 -16.21
N CYS A 207 1.02 -5.56 -15.10
CA CYS A 207 0.57 -6.55 -14.12
C CYS A 207 -0.94 -6.80 -14.29
N TRP A 208 -1.29 -8.02 -14.73
CA TRP A 208 -2.64 -8.42 -15.14
C TRP A 208 -3.11 -9.70 -14.46
N GLY A 209 -4.42 -9.96 -14.53
CA GLY A 209 -4.99 -11.23 -14.10
C GLY A 209 -4.97 -11.42 -12.59
N GLY A 210 -5.17 -10.33 -11.85
CA GLY A 210 -5.36 -10.35 -10.41
C GLY A 210 -6.82 -10.67 -10.07
N THR A 211 -7.04 -11.39 -8.98
CA THR A 211 -8.38 -11.43 -8.35
C THR A 211 -8.76 -10.00 -7.95
N PRO A 212 -10.02 -9.54 -8.14
CA PRO A 212 -10.38 -8.13 -8.01
C PRO A 212 -10.29 -7.69 -6.54
N TRP A 213 -9.10 -7.22 -6.17
CA TRP A 213 -8.75 -6.71 -4.86
C TRP A 213 -8.21 -5.30 -5.02
N THR A 214 -8.37 -4.48 -3.98
CA THR A 214 -7.51 -3.32 -3.82
C THR A 214 -6.07 -3.73 -3.63
N TYR A 215 -5.16 -3.00 -4.27
CA TYR A 215 -3.75 -3.31 -4.29
C TYR A 215 -2.92 -2.05 -4.07
N PHE A 216 -1.77 -2.22 -3.43
CA PHE A 216 -0.71 -1.23 -3.44
C PHE A 216 0.25 -1.53 -4.58
N VAL A 217 0.80 -0.49 -5.19
CA VAL A 217 2.00 -0.54 -6.03
C VAL A 217 3.06 0.29 -5.33
N ARG A 218 4.21 -0.31 -5.05
CA ARG A 218 5.30 0.30 -4.27
C ARG A 218 6.63 0.13 -4.97
N SER A 219 7.58 0.98 -4.62
CA SER A 219 8.97 0.80 -4.98
C SER A 219 9.87 1.34 -3.88
N GLU A 220 10.61 0.47 -3.21
CA GLU A 220 11.50 0.81 -2.10
C GLU A 220 12.51 -0.32 -1.83
N ASN A 221 13.61 0.02 -1.15
CA ASN A 221 14.71 -0.91 -0.89
C ASN A 221 14.51 -1.81 0.36
N ASP A 222 13.69 -1.39 1.33
CA ASP A 222 13.37 -2.17 2.53
C ASP A 222 11.86 -2.46 2.57
N PHE A 223 11.51 -3.72 2.35
CA PHE A 223 10.13 -4.15 2.10
C PHE A 223 9.60 -5.19 3.08
N THR A 224 10.32 -5.39 4.18
CA THR A 224 10.05 -6.47 5.14
C THR A 224 8.69 -6.35 5.84
N ILE A 225 8.02 -5.21 5.74
CA ILE A 225 6.76 -4.89 6.43
C ILE A 225 5.48 -5.05 5.55
N TYR A 226 5.63 -5.31 4.24
CA TYR A 226 4.53 -5.24 3.26
C TYR A 226 3.80 -6.55 2.98
N GLY A 227 4.15 -7.63 3.69
CA GLY A 227 3.47 -8.91 3.62
C GLY A 227 4.39 -10.06 3.24
N ASP A 228 3.80 -11.25 3.19
CA ASP A 228 4.50 -12.47 2.85
C ASP A 228 4.65 -12.61 1.33
N ASP A 229 5.73 -13.25 0.90
CA ASP A 229 5.96 -13.56 -0.51
C ASP A 229 4.90 -14.54 -1.03
N SER A 230 4.13 -14.12 -2.03
CA SER A 230 3.12 -14.98 -2.66
C SER A 230 3.71 -15.98 -3.67
N GLY A 231 4.98 -15.82 -4.05
CA GLY A 231 5.62 -16.57 -5.13
C GLY A 231 5.27 -16.10 -6.54
N TYR A 232 4.41 -15.09 -6.69
CA TYR A 232 4.14 -14.45 -7.99
C TYR A 232 5.11 -13.30 -8.24
N GLU A 233 5.75 -13.34 -9.41
CA GLU A 233 6.72 -12.33 -9.84
C GLU A 233 6.65 -12.17 -11.36
N GLY A 234 6.71 -10.93 -11.82
CA GLY A 234 7.03 -10.61 -13.21
C GLY A 234 8.40 -9.96 -13.31
N ASN A 235 9.07 -10.11 -14.44
CA ASN A 235 10.33 -9.44 -14.69
C ASN A 235 10.31 -8.74 -16.05
N TYR A 236 10.71 -7.48 -16.08
CA TYR A 236 10.59 -6.62 -17.25
C TYR A 236 11.93 -5.97 -17.56
N TYR A 237 12.28 -5.88 -18.82
CA TYR A 237 13.28 -4.89 -19.24
C TYR A 237 12.64 -3.52 -19.09
N LEU A 238 13.35 -2.58 -18.48
CA LEU A 238 12.91 -1.20 -18.36
C LEU A 238 14.10 -0.30 -18.61
N ARG A 239 13.99 0.59 -19.60
CA ARG A 239 15.08 1.49 -19.96
C ARG A 239 15.57 2.27 -18.74
N GLU A 240 16.89 2.42 -18.65
CA GLU A 240 17.55 3.04 -17.50
C GLU A 240 17.22 4.53 -17.33
N ASP A 241 16.86 5.21 -18.43
CA ASP A 241 16.42 6.61 -18.40
C ASP A 241 14.97 6.79 -17.88
N ILE A 242 14.25 5.70 -17.59
CA ILE A 242 12.93 5.72 -16.95
C ILE A 242 13.11 5.51 -15.44
N ILE A 243 13.11 6.61 -14.69
CA ILE A 243 13.27 6.61 -13.24
C ILE A 243 11.94 6.73 -12.48
N GLU A 244 10.87 7.08 -13.19
CA GLU A 244 9.54 7.34 -12.66
C GLU A 244 8.50 6.80 -13.64
N LEU A 245 7.46 6.15 -13.12
CA LEU A 245 6.38 5.56 -13.89
C LEU A 245 5.04 6.14 -13.46
N SER A 246 4.18 6.46 -14.41
CA SER A 246 2.76 6.65 -14.18
C SER A 246 2.10 5.29 -13.96
N ILE A 247 1.37 5.14 -12.86
CA ILE A 247 0.58 3.94 -12.56
C ILE A 247 -0.82 4.14 -13.12
N ILE A 248 -1.14 3.41 -14.19
CA ILE A 248 -2.39 3.52 -14.93
C ILE A 248 -3.22 2.25 -14.65
N PRO A 249 -4.43 2.36 -14.09
CA PRO A 249 -5.32 1.22 -13.90
C PRO A 249 -5.66 0.55 -15.23
N GLY A 250 -5.66 -0.78 -15.28
CA GLY A 250 -5.78 -1.52 -16.54
C GLY A 250 -7.03 -1.18 -17.34
N GLN A 251 -8.16 -0.91 -16.68
CA GLN A 251 -9.42 -0.51 -17.32
C GLN A 251 -9.34 0.83 -18.07
N ALA A 252 -8.47 1.74 -17.64
CA ALA A 252 -8.32 3.05 -18.28
C ALA A 252 -7.69 2.93 -19.68
N LEU A 253 -6.91 1.87 -19.90
CA LEU A 253 -6.20 1.60 -21.16
C LEU A 253 -7.13 1.40 -22.36
N ARG A 254 -8.43 1.19 -22.14
CA ARG A 254 -9.45 1.18 -23.22
C ARG A 254 -9.57 2.51 -23.95
N ASN A 255 -9.09 3.59 -23.35
CA ASN A 255 -9.10 4.91 -23.96
C ASN A 255 -7.78 5.64 -23.71
N TRP A 256 -6.77 5.33 -24.53
CA TRP A 256 -5.45 5.92 -24.42
C TRP A 256 -5.44 7.45 -24.59
N SER A 257 -6.27 7.97 -25.50
CA SER A 257 -6.41 9.42 -25.69
C SER A 257 -6.88 10.11 -24.41
N HIS A 258 -7.78 9.50 -23.64
CA HIS A 258 -8.17 10.02 -22.33
C HIS A 258 -7.06 9.85 -21.29
N CYS A 259 -6.33 8.72 -21.29
CA CYS A 259 -5.17 8.53 -20.41
C CYS A 259 -4.13 9.66 -20.58
N ASN A 260 -3.90 10.12 -21.80
CA ASN A 260 -3.00 11.23 -22.11
C ASN A 260 -3.52 12.61 -21.69
N SER A 261 -4.82 12.73 -21.39
CA SER A 261 -5.46 14.00 -21.02
C SER A 261 -5.49 14.25 -19.51
N ILE A 262 -5.09 13.27 -18.69
CA ILE A 262 -5.14 13.36 -17.23
C ILE A 262 -3.81 13.01 -16.57
N THR A 263 -3.61 13.53 -15.36
CA THR A 263 -2.44 13.21 -14.55
C THR A 263 -2.67 11.92 -13.77
N TRP A 264 -1.76 10.96 -13.96
CA TRP A 264 -1.73 9.71 -13.22
C TRP A 264 -0.82 9.82 -11.98
N PRO A 265 -1.12 9.06 -10.91
CA PRO A 265 -0.20 8.91 -9.80
C PRO A 265 1.13 8.39 -10.33
N LYS A 266 2.22 8.95 -9.83
CA LYS A 266 3.56 8.60 -10.26
C LYS A 266 4.29 7.87 -9.16
N LEU A 267 5.14 6.93 -9.57
CA LEU A 267 5.95 6.12 -8.69
C LEU A 267 7.40 6.17 -9.17
N LYS A 268 8.29 6.68 -8.32
CA LYS A 268 9.73 6.59 -8.55
C LYS A 268 10.17 5.14 -8.37
N ILE A 269 11.01 4.63 -9.28
CA ILE A 269 11.52 3.26 -9.22
C ILE A 269 12.88 3.23 -8.53
N PHE A 270 12.98 2.47 -7.44
CA PHE A 270 14.18 2.24 -6.66
C PHE A 270 15.01 1.07 -7.20
N GLY A 271 16.30 1.09 -6.86
CA GLY A 271 17.30 0.13 -7.33
C GLY A 271 18.03 0.59 -8.59
N ASP A 272 19.01 -0.21 -9.01
CA ASP A 272 19.87 0.05 -10.16
C ASP A 272 19.83 -1.13 -11.15
N GLY A 273 20.07 -0.85 -12.43
CA GLY A 273 20.15 -1.85 -13.48
C GLY A 273 19.09 -1.69 -14.56
N LYS A 274 18.97 -2.67 -15.44
CA LYS A 274 18.12 -2.56 -16.66
C LYS A 274 16.84 -3.39 -16.62
N TYR A 275 16.63 -4.15 -15.54
CA TYR A 275 15.43 -4.92 -15.33
C TYR A 275 14.68 -4.42 -14.09
N VAL A 276 13.37 -4.64 -14.07
CA VAL A 276 12.52 -4.41 -12.91
C VAL A 276 11.73 -5.67 -12.63
N SER A 277 11.82 -6.16 -11.39
CA SER A 277 10.94 -7.20 -10.87
C SER A 277 9.67 -6.56 -10.34
N ALA A 278 8.53 -7.18 -10.63
CA ALA A 278 7.23 -6.86 -10.09
C ALA A 278 6.80 -8.04 -9.22
N LYS A 279 7.17 -8.00 -7.95
CA LYS A 279 6.91 -9.06 -6.97
C LYS A 279 5.61 -8.81 -6.25
N VAL A 280 4.80 -9.86 -6.06
CA VAL A 280 3.55 -9.75 -5.33
C VAL A 280 3.74 -10.21 -3.90
N LEU A 281 3.61 -9.28 -2.96
CA LEU A 281 3.55 -9.54 -1.53
C LEU A 281 2.09 -9.49 -1.08
N VAL A 282 1.74 -10.30 -0.09
CA VAL A 282 0.36 -10.38 0.42
C VAL A 282 0.36 -10.19 1.92
N LYS A 283 -0.41 -9.19 2.36
CA LYS A 283 -0.70 -8.97 3.77
C LYS A 283 -2.16 -9.27 4.02
N ASN A 284 -2.47 -9.95 5.11
CA ASN A 284 -3.86 -10.18 5.50
C ASN A 284 -4.37 -9.02 6.35
N GLU A 285 -5.65 -8.69 6.19
CA GLU A 285 -6.33 -7.81 7.13
C GLU A 285 -6.22 -8.37 8.57
N LEU A 286 -6.16 -7.46 9.53
CA LEU A 286 -6.33 -7.82 10.93
C LEU A 286 -7.77 -8.30 11.15
N VAL A 287 -7.90 -9.55 11.58
CA VAL A 287 -9.18 -10.17 11.95
C VAL A 287 -9.18 -10.54 13.43
N THR A 288 -10.36 -10.61 14.04
CA THR A 288 -10.49 -11.13 15.41
C THR A 288 -10.19 -12.64 15.41
N PRO A 289 -9.71 -13.22 16.54
CA PRO A 289 -9.44 -14.64 16.66
C PRO A 289 -10.64 -15.55 16.28
N GLU A 290 -11.87 -15.10 16.48
CA GLU A 290 -13.08 -15.85 16.07
C GLU A 290 -13.22 -15.89 14.55
N ARG A 291 -12.96 -14.77 13.86
CA ARG A 291 -13.01 -14.70 12.40
C ARG A 291 -11.85 -15.47 11.77
N GLU A 292 -10.67 -15.40 12.38
CA GLU A 292 -9.50 -16.19 11.99
C GLU A 292 -9.80 -17.70 12.06
N LYS A 293 -10.41 -18.18 13.16
CA LYS A 293 -10.85 -19.57 13.32
C LYS A 293 -11.88 -20.02 12.29
N LEU A 294 -12.67 -19.09 11.77
CA LEU A 294 -13.66 -19.33 10.71
C LEU A 294 -13.06 -19.22 9.30
N GLY A 295 -11.75 -18.95 9.19
CA GLY A 295 -11.04 -18.85 7.91
C GLY A 295 -11.30 -17.54 7.16
N PHE A 296 -11.79 -16.49 7.83
CA PHE A 296 -11.94 -15.19 7.20
C PHE A 296 -10.59 -14.48 7.15
N PHE A 297 -10.04 -14.40 5.94
CA PHE A 297 -8.91 -13.54 5.62
C PHE A 297 -9.26 -12.73 4.38
N SER A 298 -9.02 -11.42 4.41
CA SER A 298 -9.04 -10.61 3.21
C SER A 298 -7.60 -10.29 2.83
N PRO A 299 -7.08 -10.87 1.74
CA PRO A 299 -5.74 -10.55 1.29
C PRO A 299 -5.69 -9.13 0.74
N ILE A 300 -4.59 -8.45 1.03
CA ILE A 300 -4.27 -7.11 0.59
C ILE A 300 -2.95 -7.21 -0.19
N PRO A 301 -3.02 -7.36 -1.52
CA PRO A 301 -1.84 -7.44 -2.37
C PRO A 301 -1.05 -6.13 -2.41
N THR A 302 0.26 -6.28 -2.44
CA THR A 302 1.23 -5.23 -2.73
C THR A 302 2.14 -5.68 -3.86
N TYR A 303 2.13 -4.94 -4.97
CA TYR A 303 3.09 -5.09 -6.06
C TYR A 303 4.32 -4.25 -5.76
N LEU A 304 5.42 -4.92 -5.45
CA LEU A 304 6.71 -4.31 -5.19
C LEU A 304 7.52 -4.29 -6.49
N LEU A 305 7.80 -3.09 -6.98
CA LEU A 305 8.63 -2.83 -8.16
C LEU A 305 10.05 -2.48 -7.72
N ILE A 306 11.04 -3.30 -8.08
CA ILE A 306 12.46 -3.02 -7.75
C ILE A 306 13.33 -3.22 -8.99
N ARG A 307 14.21 -2.27 -9.25
CA ARG A 307 15.19 -2.35 -10.34
C ARG A 307 16.41 -3.16 -9.94
N HIS A 308 16.88 -4.03 -10.83
CA HIS A 308 18.02 -4.91 -10.63
C HIS A 308 18.77 -5.20 -11.94
N ASN A 309 19.97 -5.79 -11.81
CA ASN A 309 20.78 -6.26 -12.93
C ASN A 309 20.60 -7.75 -13.23
N ASP A 310 20.08 -8.51 -12.28
CA ASP A 310 20.07 -9.96 -12.32
C ASP A 310 18.81 -10.50 -13.00
N SER A 311 18.78 -10.44 -14.34
CA SER A 311 17.87 -11.25 -15.14
C SER A 311 18.35 -11.38 -16.58
N SER A 312 17.98 -12.48 -17.22
CA SER A 312 18.28 -12.75 -18.64
C SER A 312 17.04 -12.75 -19.54
N SER A 313 15.83 -12.56 -19.00
CA SER A 313 14.60 -12.65 -19.80
C SER A 313 13.44 -11.83 -19.25
N VAL A 314 12.64 -11.28 -20.16
CA VAL A 314 11.33 -10.67 -19.85
C VAL A 314 10.32 -11.80 -19.60
N SER A 315 9.57 -11.70 -18.51
CA SER A 315 8.50 -12.62 -18.12
C SER A 315 7.38 -11.81 -17.45
N PRO A 316 6.40 -11.31 -18.22
CA PRO A 316 5.34 -10.46 -17.69
C PRO A 316 4.44 -11.21 -16.68
N LEU A 317 3.99 -10.49 -15.65
CA LEU A 317 3.05 -10.97 -14.65
C LEU A 317 1.62 -10.82 -15.17
N LEU A 318 1.16 -11.80 -15.93
CA LEU A 318 -0.19 -11.78 -16.53
C LEU A 318 -1.22 -12.58 -15.73
N TYR A 319 -0.81 -13.16 -14.61
CA TYR A 319 -1.68 -13.92 -13.72
C TYR A 319 -1.13 -13.98 -12.31
N SER A 320 -1.98 -13.65 -11.34
CA SER A 320 -1.72 -13.89 -9.92
C SER A 320 -3.04 -14.25 -9.21
N LYS A 321 -3.10 -15.44 -8.61
CA LYS A 321 -4.29 -15.87 -7.87
C LYS A 321 -3.97 -15.88 -6.39
N ILE A 322 -4.50 -14.87 -5.71
CA ILE A 322 -4.32 -14.67 -4.28
C ILE A 322 -5.61 -15.14 -3.61
N LEU A 323 -5.51 -16.26 -2.90
CA LEU A 323 -6.59 -16.92 -2.17
C LEU A 323 -6.48 -16.64 -0.68
#